data_AF-A0AAD5KF92-F1
#
_entry.id   AF-A0AAD5KF92-F1
#
_cell.length_a   1.000
_cell.length_b   1.000
_cell.length_c   1.000
_cell.angle_alpha   90.00
_cell.angle_beta   90.00
_cell.angle_gamma   90.00
#
_symmetry.space_group_name_H-M   'P 1'
#
loop_
_entity.id
_entity.type
_entity.pdbx_description
1 polymer ?
#
loop_
_entity_poly.entity_id
_entity_poly.type
_entity_poly.pdbx_seq_one_letter_code
_entity_poly.pdbx_strand_id
1 'polypeptide(L)'
;MPYSYHSHSGQYCHHGYGQLEDVVKEAIRKGFHAYGLSEHMPRFADSELYPEEIEAKCTPETLNTLFQDFQTHARQLVDQYRGQIELLVGTEIEFIHTKYADYVSGIRNKVDYIVGSLHHVGTVPIDFSPELYKVALERYGDITSLFGAYFDEQYEMLQCVKPEVVGHFDLVRIFASAEEQQTLNQPEIWSRIVRNIDFVVEYGGIFEINSRAWKKGLRDAYPCRDVIRYIQEKNGRFTLSDDCHGPKDVGMHYDKLKDYLKTVNIGTIHYLAREGDNIVVKANDNILNEPFWDNIANW
;
A
#
# COMPACT_ATOMS: atom_id res chain seq x y z
N MET A 1 -8.68 -4.82 17.71
CA MET A 1 -9.59 -4.49 16.58
C MET A 1 -8.72 -3.96 15.44
N PRO A 2 -8.96 -4.31 14.16
CA PRO A 2 -7.92 -4.23 13.15
C PRO A 2 -7.73 -2.82 12.64
N TYR A 3 -6.70 -2.72 11.83
CA TYR A 3 -6.07 -1.50 11.38
C TYR A 3 -5.87 -1.66 9.88
N SER A 4 -6.16 -0.62 9.10
CA SER A 4 -5.75 -0.52 7.70
C SER A 4 -5.09 0.83 7.52
N TYR A 5 -3.94 0.90 6.86
CA TYR A 5 -3.25 2.16 6.58
C TYR A 5 -3.11 2.43 5.08
N HIS A 6 -3.94 1.77 4.28
CA HIS A 6 -3.90 1.88 2.84
C HIS A 6 -5.33 1.98 2.31
N SER A 7 -5.77 3.20 2.01
CA SER A 7 -7.10 3.45 1.47
C SER A 7 -7.18 4.72 0.62
N HIS A 8 -8.09 4.66 -0.34
CA HIS A 8 -8.37 5.65 -1.38
C HIS A 8 -9.88 5.84 -1.54
N SER A 9 -10.26 6.93 -2.20
CA SER A 9 -11.66 7.28 -2.49
C SER A 9 -11.81 7.87 -3.88
N GLY A 10 -12.97 7.67 -4.51
CA GLY A 10 -13.25 8.25 -5.83
C GLY A 10 -13.38 9.77 -5.85
N GLN A 11 -13.39 10.41 -4.68
CA GLN A 11 -13.38 11.86 -4.57
C GLN A 11 -12.01 12.45 -4.92
N TYR A 12 -10.92 11.70 -4.72
CA TYR A 12 -9.55 12.18 -4.89
C TYR A 12 -8.66 11.24 -5.73
N CYS A 13 -9.15 10.06 -6.11
CA CYS A 13 -8.47 9.09 -6.95
C CYS A 13 -9.36 8.71 -8.16
N HIS A 14 -8.82 8.80 -9.38
CA HIS A 14 -9.58 8.61 -10.63
C HIS A 14 -10.01 7.16 -10.91
N HIS A 15 -9.27 6.17 -10.39
CA HIS A 15 -9.66 4.75 -10.39
C HIS A 15 -10.37 4.33 -9.09
N GLY A 16 -10.70 5.29 -8.23
CA GLY A 16 -11.55 5.10 -7.06
C GLY A 16 -13.04 5.35 -7.35
N TYR A 17 -13.88 5.10 -6.36
CA TYR A 17 -15.30 5.46 -6.38
C TYR A 17 -15.80 5.87 -4.98
N GLY A 18 -16.92 6.59 -4.92
CA GLY A 18 -17.52 7.05 -3.66
C GLY A 18 -16.77 8.21 -2.99
N GLN A 19 -17.34 8.73 -1.90
CA GLN A 19 -16.78 9.85 -1.15
C GLN A 19 -15.82 9.37 -0.05
N LEU A 20 -14.83 10.19 0.31
CA LEU A 20 -13.89 9.88 1.38
C LEU A 20 -14.60 9.66 2.73
N GLU A 21 -15.62 10.47 3.03
CA GLU A 21 -16.39 10.33 4.26
C GLU A 21 -17.17 8.99 4.31
N ASP A 22 -17.64 8.49 3.17
CA ASP A 22 -18.36 7.21 3.13
C ASP A 22 -17.42 6.04 3.40
N VAL A 23 -16.14 6.14 2.99
CA VAL A 23 -15.08 5.18 3.38
C VAL A 23 -14.90 5.18 4.90
N VAL A 24 -14.82 6.37 5.52
CA VAL A 24 -14.70 6.50 6.99
C VAL A 24 -15.91 5.90 7.72
N LYS A 25 -17.13 6.24 7.29
CA LYS A 25 -18.37 5.70 7.87
C LYS A 25 -18.42 4.18 7.78
N GLU A 26 -17.98 3.62 6.67
CA GLU A 26 -17.94 2.18 6.49
C GLU A 26 -16.87 1.53 7.38
N ALA A 27 -15.69 2.14 7.53
CA ALA A 27 -14.66 1.66 8.46
C ALA A 27 -15.16 1.64 9.91
N ILE A 28 -15.90 2.68 10.33
CA ILE A 28 -16.58 2.73 11.64
C ILE A 28 -17.62 1.62 11.75
N ARG A 29 -18.49 1.47 10.74
CA ARG A 29 -19.54 0.43 10.72
C ARG A 29 -18.94 -0.98 10.86
N LYS A 30 -17.79 -1.21 10.23
CA LYS A 30 -17.03 -2.47 10.26
C LYS A 30 -16.18 -2.64 11.52
N GLY A 31 -16.10 -1.63 12.38
CA GLY A 31 -15.43 -1.70 13.67
C GLY A 31 -13.90 -1.61 13.59
N PHE A 32 -13.35 -0.94 12.58
CA PHE A 32 -11.92 -0.65 12.54
C PHE A 32 -11.52 0.25 13.72
N HIS A 33 -10.37 -0.04 14.32
CA HIS A 33 -9.83 0.76 15.42
C HIS A 33 -9.07 1.97 14.91
N ALA A 34 -8.15 1.72 13.97
CA ALA A 34 -7.43 2.75 13.26
C ALA A 34 -7.60 2.57 11.75
N TYR A 35 -7.71 3.67 11.04
CA TYR A 35 -7.85 3.68 9.60
C TYR A 35 -7.06 4.83 8.99
N GLY A 36 -6.20 4.50 8.04
CA GLY A 36 -5.35 5.43 7.35
C GLY A 36 -6.00 5.90 6.05
N LEU A 37 -6.14 7.21 5.90
CA LEU A 37 -6.58 7.86 4.66
C LEU A 37 -5.31 8.19 3.87
N SER A 38 -5.05 7.51 2.75
CA SER A 38 -3.72 7.50 2.11
C SER A 38 -3.79 7.68 0.60
N GLU A 39 -4.55 8.67 0.12
CA GLU A 39 -4.66 8.96 -1.31
C GLU A 39 -3.29 9.05 -2.00
N HIS A 40 -3.27 8.70 -3.28
CA HIS A 40 -2.08 8.82 -4.12
C HIS A 40 -1.53 10.25 -4.13
N MET A 41 -0.22 10.37 -4.02
CA MET A 41 0.47 11.64 -4.26
C MET A 41 0.30 12.08 -5.73
N PRO A 42 0.40 13.39 -6.05
CA PRO A 42 0.21 13.88 -7.41
C PRO A 42 1.37 13.49 -8.35
N ARG A 43 1.13 13.64 -9.66
CA ARG A 43 2.19 13.61 -10.71
C ARG A 43 2.84 14.97 -10.86
N PHE A 44 4.10 15.00 -11.31
CA PHE A 44 4.89 16.23 -11.42
C PHE A 44 5.27 16.62 -12.85
N ALA A 45 4.97 15.76 -13.84
CA ALA A 45 5.08 16.07 -15.25
C ALA A 45 3.93 15.45 -16.06
N ASP A 46 3.57 16.09 -17.19
CA ASP A 46 2.51 15.58 -18.07
C ASP A 46 2.81 14.18 -18.61
N SER A 47 4.09 13.84 -18.79
CA SER A 47 4.54 12.52 -19.24
C SER A 47 4.36 11.40 -18.20
N GLU A 48 4.02 11.76 -16.96
CA GLU A 48 3.84 10.83 -15.83
C GLU A 48 2.37 10.57 -15.54
N LEU A 49 1.45 11.23 -16.24
CA LEU A 49 0.01 11.05 -16.04
C LEU A 49 -0.42 9.66 -16.50
N TYR A 50 -1.26 9.02 -15.68
CA TYR A 50 -1.94 7.79 -16.07
C TYR A 50 -2.97 8.05 -17.18
N PRO A 51 -3.31 7.03 -17.98
CA PRO A 51 -4.29 7.18 -19.05
C PRO A 51 -5.64 7.79 -18.62
N GLU A 52 -6.13 7.41 -17.44
CA GLU A 52 -7.38 7.94 -16.87
C GLU A 52 -7.27 9.41 -16.40
N GLU A 53 -6.11 9.83 -15.91
CA GLU A 53 -5.85 11.23 -15.54
C GLU A 53 -5.81 12.10 -16.80
N ILE A 54 -5.21 11.58 -17.88
CA ILE A 54 -5.23 12.24 -19.20
C ILE A 54 -6.66 12.35 -19.73
N GLU A 55 -7.46 11.29 -19.64
CA GLU A 55 -8.87 11.29 -20.05
C GLU A 55 -9.70 12.31 -19.24
N ALA A 56 -9.44 12.39 -17.93
CA ALA A 56 -10.03 13.36 -17.02
C ALA A 56 -9.50 14.80 -17.23
N LYS A 57 -8.55 15.00 -18.15
CA LYS A 57 -7.89 16.28 -18.45
C LYS A 57 -7.17 16.88 -17.24
N CYS A 58 -6.62 16.02 -16.41
CA CYS A 58 -5.77 16.43 -15.31
C CYS A 58 -4.44 16.99 -15.84
N THR A 59 -3.86 17.87 -15.04
CA THR A 59 -2.48 18.31 -15.15
C THR A 59 -1.80 18.08 -13.79
N PRO A 60 -0.46 18.11 -13.73
CA PRO A 60 0.26 18.12 -12.45
C PRO A 60 -0.29 19.13 -11.44
N GLU A 61 -0.69 20.32 -11.91
CA GLU A 61 -1.25 21.36 -11.05
C GLU A 61 -2.66 21.03 -10.53
N THR A 62 -3.53 20.45 -11.36
CA THR A 62 -4.87 20.04 -10.91
C THR A 62 -4.79 18.88 -9.93
N LEU A 63 -3.89 17.90 -10.16
CA LEU A 63 -3.66 16.79 -9.25
C LEU A 63 -3.09 17.25 -7.92
N ASN A 64 -2.14 18.19 -7.95
CA ASN A 64 -1.62 18.79 -6.72
C ASN A 64 -2.70 19.56 -5.94
N THR A 65 -3.60 20.26 -6.63
CA THR A 65 -4.76 20.92 -5.99
C THR A 65 -5.69 19.88 -5.36
N LEU A 66 -6.02 18.81 -6.09
CA LEU A 66 -6.87 17.71 -5.61
C LEU A 66 -6.27 17.05 -4.35
N PHE A 67 -4.96 16.84 -4.33
CA PHE A 67 -4.25 16.30 -3.18
C PHE A 67 -4.28 17.24 -1.96
N GLN A 68 -4.19 18.55 -2.16
CA GLN A 68 -4.33 19.53 -1.07
C GLN A 68 -5.76 19.58 -0.51
N ASP A 69 -6.76 19.46 -1.39
CA ASP A 69 -8.16 19.36 -1.00
C ASP A 69 -8.41 18.09 -0.17
N PHE A 70 -7.82 16.95 -0.59
CA PHE A 70 -7.80 15.71 0.19
C PHE A 70 -7.20 15.95 1.58
N GLN A 71 -5.99 16.51 1.67
CA GLN A 71 -5.32 16.74 2.95
C GLN A 71 -6.18 17.57 3.90
N THR A 72 -6.81 18.63 3.37
CA THR A 72 -7.71 19.50 4.15
C THR A 72 -8.93 18.74 4.63
N HIS A 73 -9.62 18.02 3.74
CA HIS A 73 -10.83 17.28 4.06
C HIS A 73 -10.55 16.11 5.01
N ALA A 74 -9.50 15.34 4.78
CA ALA A 74 -9.08 14.24 5.66
C ALA A 74 -8.82 14.72 7.09
N ARG A 75 -8.18 15.88 7.26
CA ARG A 75 -7.97 16.49 8.59
C ARG A 75 -9.29 16.92 9.25
N GLN A 76 -10.26 17.42 8.49
CA GLN A 76 -11.59 17.70 9.02
C GLN A 76 -12.30 16.41 9.49
N LEU A 77 -12.16 15.31 8.75
CA LEU A 77 -12.73 14.02 9.12
C LEU A 77 -12.10 13.45 10.40
N VAL A 78 -10.78 13.62 10.59
CA VAL A 78 -10.09 13.27 11.85
C VAL A 78 -10.76 13.95 13.05
N ASP A 79 -11.07 15.23 12.95
CA ASP A 79 -11.73 15.96 14.03
C ASP A 79 -13.21 15.57 14.18
N GLN A 80 -13.93 15.41 13.07
CA GLN A 80 -15.35 15.07 13.06
C GLN A 80 -15.64 13.69 13.67
N TYR A 81 -14.78 12.70 13.41
CA TYR A 81 -14.95 11.32 13.86
C TYR A 81 -14.10 10.96 15.09
N ARG A 82 -13.52 11.97 15.74
CA ARG A 82 -12.74 11.81 16.97
C ARG A 82 -13.55 11.04 18.02
N GLY A 83 -12.94 10.01 18.59
CA GLY A 83 -13.57 9.15 19.60
C GLY A 83 -14.45 8.03 19.05
N GLN A 84 -14.67 7.98 17.72
CA GLN A 84 -15.35 6.86 17.05
C GLN A 84 -14.34 5.93 16.37
N ILE A 85 -13.30 6.49 15.76
CA ILE A 85 -12.22 5.76 15.08
C ILE A 85 -10.93 6.60 15.13
N GLU A 86 -9.77 5.95 15.20
CA GLU A 86 -8.48 6.62 15.06
C GLU A 86 -8.16 6.82 13.57
N LEU A 87 -8.26 8.04 13.07
CA LEU A 87 -7.90 8.36 11.69
C LEU A 87 -6.49 8.95 11.62
N LEU A 88 -5.66 8.42 10.72
CA LEU A 88 -4.37 9.01 10.35
C LEU A 88 -4.41 9.47 8.89
N VAL A 89 -3.88 10.67 8.63
CA VAL A 89 -3.81 11.23 7.28
C VAL A 89 -2.44 10.91 6.71
N GLY A 90 -2.37 9.91 5.83
CA GLY A 90 -1.17 9.51 5.11
C GLY A 90 -1.23 9.86 3.64
N THR A 91 -0.33 9.26 2.88
CA THR A 91 -0.36 9.25 1.41
C THR A 91 0.36 8.02 0.91
N GLU A 92 -0.19 7.39 -0.13
CA GLU A 92 0.54 6.44 -0.93
C GLU A 92 1.41 7.21 -1.94
N ILE A 93 2.72 7.03 -1.80
CA ILE A 93 3.65 7.71 -2.68
C ILE A 93 3.87 6.94 -3.97
N GLU A 94 4.42 7.67 -4.90
CA GLU A 94 4.85 7.23 -6.20
C GLU A 94 6.35 7.42 -6.26
N PHE A 95 7.04 6.56 -7.01
CA PHE A 95 8.47 6.68 -7.21
C PHE A 95 8.82 6.30 -8.64
N ILE A 96 8.55 7.22 -9.58
CA ILE A 96 8.78 7.00 -11.02
C ILE A 96 10.27 7.13 -11.36
N HIS A 97 10.98 8.01 -10.64
CA HIS A 97 12.41 8.23 -10.74
C HIS A 97 12.93 8.93 -9.48
N THR A 98 14.24 8.97 -9.27
CA THR A 98 14.89 9.46 -8.03
C THR A 98 14.48 10.86 -7.57
N LYS A 99 14.09 11.78 -8.46
CA LYS A 99 13.58 13.11 -8.04
C LYS A 99 12.28 13.05 -7.23
N TYR A 100 11.53 11.94 -7.27
CA TYR A 100 10.37 11.76 -6.40
C TYR A 100 10.74 11.79 -4.92
N ALA A 101 11.99 11.48 -4.55
CA ALA A 101 12.48 11.66 -3.19
C ALA A 101 12.33 13.11 -2.70
N ASP A 102 12.59 14.10 -3.55
CA ASP A 102 12.47 15.53 -3.20
C ASP A 102 11.00 15.93 -3.02
N TYR A 103 10.11 15.43 -3.89
CA TYR A 103 8.67 15.67 -3.79
C TYR A 103 8.08 15.04 -2.53
N VAL A 104 8.46 13.80 -2.23
CA VAL A 104 8.05 13.09 -1.02
C VAL A 104 8.56 13.82 0.24
N SER A 105 9.80 14.32 0.23
CA SER A 105 10.33 15.15 1.31
C SER A 105 9.50 16.43 1.51
N GLY A 106 8.96 17.03 0.44
CA GLY A 106 8.13 18.23 0.51
C GLY A 106 6.73 18.01 1.13
N ILE A 107 6.23 16.77 1.13
CA ILE A 107 4.92 16.41 1.70
C ILE A 107 5.03 15.70 3.05
N ARG A 108 6.19 15.12 3.41
CA ARG A 108 6.39 14.33 4.64
C ARG A 108 5.94 15.05 5.92
N ASN A 109 6.13 16.36 6.02
CA ASN A 109 5.71 17.15 7.19
C ASN A 109 4.21 17.55 7.18
N LYS A 110 3.45 17.17 6.14
CA LYS A 110 2.02 17.48 5.98
C LYS A 110 1.14 16.26 6.27
N VAL A 111 1.73 15.07 6.29
CA VAL A 111 1.07 13.79 6.53
C VAL A 111 1.61 13.16 7.80
N ASP A 112 0.83 12.24 8.37
CA ASP A 112 1.15 11.48 9.58
C ASP A 112 2.08 10.29 9.28
N TYR A 113 1.97 9.72 8.08
CA TYR A 113 2.77 8.58 7.62
C TYR A 113 2.76 8.47 6.09
N ILE A 114 3.68 7.68 5.54
CA ILE A 114 3.79 7.38 4.13
C ILE A 114 3.62 5.87 3.89
N VAL A 115 2.80 5.53 2.90
CA VAL A 115 2.81 4.21 2.26
C VAL A 115 3.76 4.27 1.06
N GLY A 116 4.87 3.55 1.14
CA GLY A 116 5.87 3.48 0.08
C GLY A 116 5.56 2.39 -0.91
N SER A 117 5.13 2.78 -2.11
CA SER A 117 4.69 1.88 -3.17
C SER A 117 5.47 2.11 -4.46
N LEU A 118 5.53 1.08 -5.30
CA LEU A 118 6.06 1.17 -6.66
C LEU A 118 5.02 0.67 -7.66
N HIS A 119 4.52 1.60 -8.46
CA HIS A 119 3.56 1.33 -9.55
C HIS A 119 4.21 1.40 -10.93
N HIS A 120 5.51 1.71 -11.00
CA HIS A 120 6.27 1.84 -12.23
C HIS A 120 7.55 1.00 -12.17
N VAL A 121 8.01 0.56 -13.34
CA VAL A 121 9.39 0.07 -13.53
C VAL A 121 9.95 0.71 -14.78
N GLY A 122 11.10 1.36 -14.65
CA GLY A 122 11.70 2.14 -15.72
C GLY A 122 10.70 3.16 -16.27
N THR A 123 9.96 3.85 -15.41
CA THR A 123 8.91 4.83 -15.75
C THR A 123 7.67 4.27 -16.49
N VAL A 124 7.50 2.96 -16.62
CA VAL A 124 6.29 2.36 -17.23
C VAL A 124 5.37 1.83 -16.13
N PRO A 125 4.07 2.17 -16.13
CA PRO A 125 3.11 1.57 -15.22
C PRO A 125 3.06 0.04 -15.30
N ILE A 126 3.08 -0.65 -14.17
CA ILE A 126 3.07 -2.12 -14.10
C ILE A 126 1.77 -2.72 -13.57
N ASP A 127 0.91 -1.92 -12.95
CA ASP A 127 -0.30 -2.39 -12.25
C ASP A 127 -1.59 -1.76 -12.79
N PHE A 128 -1.46 -0.77 -13.68
CA PHE A 128 -2.59 -0.11 -14.35
C PHE A 128 -3.37 -1.07 -15.26
N SER A 129 -2.68 -1.75 -16.19
CA SER A 129 -3.32 -2.71 -17.09
C SER A 129 -2.35 -3.78 -17.62
N PRO A 130 -2.86 -4.94 -18.07
CA PRO A 130 -2.04 -5.96 -18.72
C PRO A 130 -1.25 -5.45 -19.94
N GLU A 131 -1.80 -4.48 -20.67
CA GLU A 131 -1.15 -3.89 -21.85
C GLU A 131 0.08 -3.07 -21.47
N LEU A 132 -0.01 -2.21 -20.44
CA LEU A 132 1.15 -1.44 -19.97
C LEU A 132 2.17 -2.33 -19.27
N TYR A 133 1.72 -3.36 -18.55
CA TYR A 133 2.61 -4.38 -18.00
C TYR A 133 3.42 -5.08 -19.09
N LYS A 134 2.79 -5.41 -20.22
CA LYS A 134 3.48 -5.98 -21.38
C LYS A 134 4.50 -5.01 -21.97
N VAL A 135 4.22 -3.70 -22.02
CA VAL A 135 5.21 -2.69 -22.44
C VAL A 135 6.42 -2.67 -21.51
N ALA A 136 6.21 -2.78 -20.19
CA ALA A 136 7.30 -2.90 -19.23
C ALA A 136 8.10 -4.20 -19.47
N LEU A 137 7.43 -5.33 -19.66
CA LEU A 137 8.08 -6.62 -19.97
C LEU A 137 8.92 -6.53 -21.25
N GLU A 138 8.39 -5.97 -22.34
CA GLU A 138 9.11 -5.80 -23.61
C GLU A 138 10.33 -4.87 -23.46
N ARG A 139 10.24 -3.83 -22.62
CA ARG A 139 11.36 -2.93 -22.33
C ARG A 139 12.55 -3.63 -21.69
N TYR A 140 12.29 -4.57 -20.79
CA TYR A 140 13.33 -5.34 -20.08
C TYR A 140 13.66 -6.68 -20.75
N GLY A 141 12.89 -7.09 -21.75
CA GLY A 141 13.11 -8.29 -22.57
C GLY A 141 12.56 -9.58 -21.96
N ASP A 142 12.66 -9.75 -20.65
CA ASP A 142 12.13 -10.92 -19.93
C ASP A 142 11.66 -10.60 -18.50
N ILE A 143 10.92 -11.55 -17.91
CA ILE A 143 10.30 -11.40 -16.59
C ILE A 143 11.34 -11.27 -15.47
N THR A 144 12.47 -11.98 -15.58
CA THR A 144 13.56 -11.92 -14.61
C THR A 144 14.16 -10.53 -14.55
N SER A 145 14.43 -9.93 -15.71
CA SER A 145 14.97 -8.58 -15.83
C SER A 145 13.98 -7.52 -15.35
N LEU A 146 12.69 -7.68 -15.65
CA LEU A 146 11.62 -6.81 -15.12
C LEU A 146 11.54 -6.86 -13.59
N PHE A 147 11.53 -8.06 -13.00
CA PHE A 147 11.49 -8.23 -11.54
C PHE A 147 12.77 -7.71 -10.88
N GLY A 148 13.93 -7.93 -11.50
CA GLY A 148 15.21 -7.41 -11.04
C GLY A 148 15.18 -5.89 -10.96
N ALA A 149 14.73 -5.24 -12.03
CA ALA A 149 14.59 -3.78 -12.09
C ALA A 149 13.59 -3.26 -11.06
N TYR A 150 12.43 -3.92 -10.88
CA TYR A 150 11.47 -3.56 -9.84
C TYR A 150 12.10 -3.54 -8.45
N PHE A 151 12.81 -4.60 -8.05
CA PHE A 151 13.42 -4.64 -6.71
C PHE A 151 14.63 -3.72 -6.58
N ASP A 152 15.33 -3.38 -7.66
CA ASP A 152 16.38 -2.37 -7.65
C ASP A 152 15.81 -0.95 -7.48
N GLU A 153 14.77 -0.58 -8.23
CA GLU A 153 14.06 0.69 -8.06
C GLU A 153 13.37 0.78 -6.69
N GLN A 154 12.83 -0.34 -6.18
CA GLN A 154 12.23 -0.38 -4.84
C GLN A 154 13.29 -0.08 -3.79
N TYR A 155 14.49 -0.61 -3.94
CA TYR A 155 15.58 -0.35 -3.02
C TYR A 155 15.97 1.12 -2.99
N GLU A 156 16.05 1.77 -4.15
CA GLU A 156 16.31 3.21 -4.24
C GLU A 156 15.22 4.02 -3.52
N MET A 157 13.95 3.70 -3.75
CA MET A 157 12.82 4.32 -3.04
C MET A 157 12.96 4.16 -1.53
N LEU A 158 13.21 2.93 -1.06
CA LEU A 158 13.35 2.64 0.36
C LEU A 158 14.50 3.44 0.99
N GLN A 159 15.65 3.54 0.33
CA GLN A 159 16.81 4.28 0.82
C GLN A 159 16.54 5.78 0.96
N CYS A 160 15.81 6.35 0.00
CA CYS A 160 15.50 7.78 -0.04
C CYS A 160 14.34 8.17 0.88
N VAL A 161 13.30 7.34 0.96
CA VAL A 161 12.00 7.70 1.57
C VAL A 161 11.83 7.16 2.99
N LYS A 162 12.31 5.93 3.25
CA LYS A 162 12.09 5.19 4.50
C LYS A 162 10.63 5.27 4.98
N PRO A 163 9.68 4.76 4.17
CA PRO A 163 8.25 4.87 4.46
C PRO A 163 7.90 4.11 5.75
N GLU A 164 6.94 4.61 6.51
CA GLU A 164 6.43 3.94 7.72
C GLU A 164 5.78 2.60 7.36
N VAL A 165 5.03 2.57 6.25
CA VAL A 165 4.41 1.36 5.69
C VAL A 165 4.98 1.11 4.29
N VAL A 166 5.51 -0.08 4.05
CA VAL A 166 5.91 -0.52 2.71
C VAL A 166 4.71 -1.19 2.05
N GLY A 167 4.18 -0.56 1.02
CA GLY A 167 3.04 -1.01 0.23
C GLY A 167 3.38 -2.26 -0.59
N HIS A 168 2.38 -3.11 -0.80
CA HIS A 168 2.32 -4.29 -1.67
C HIS A 168 3.68 -4.73 -2.26
N PHE A 169 4.56 -5.22 -1.38
CA PHE A 169 6.02 -5.31 -1.61
C PHE A 169 6.46 -6.08 -2.87
N ASP A 170 5.66 -7.02 -3.37
CA ASP A 170 5.95 -7.78 -4.59
C ASP A 170 4.91 -7.55 -5.70
N LEU A 171 4.35 -6.33 -5.78
CA LEU A 171 3.31 -5.92 -6.73
C LEU A 171 3.61 -6.32 -8.18
N VAL A 172 4.88 -6.32 -8.59
CA VAL A 172 5.33 -6.67 -9.95
C VAL A 172 4.79 -8.02 -10.46
N ARG A 173 4.35 -8.90 -9.55
CA ARG A 173 3.74 -10.18 -9.90
C ARG A 173 2.26 -10.11 -10.32
N ILE A 174 1.61 -8.94 -10.25
CA ILE A 174 0.17 -8.74 -10.42
C ILE A 174 -0.40 -9.34 -11.71
N PHE A 175 0.31 -9.21 -12.83
CA PHE A 175 -0.09 -9.76 -14.13
C PHE A 175 0.78 -10.94 -14.60
N ALA A 176 1.71 -11.41 -13.75
CA ALA A 176 2.55 -12.56 -14.04
C ALA A 176 1.75 -13.87 -13.90
N SER A 177 1.94 -14.80 -14.84
CA SER A 177 1.42 -16.16 -14.74
C SER A 177 1.96 -16.90 -13.51
N ALA A 178 1.29 -17.98 -13.10
CA ALA A 178 1.73 -18.76 -11.94
C ALA A 178 3.16 -19.33 -12.07
N GLU A 179 3.61 -19.60 -13.30
CA GLU A 179 4.97 -20.02 -13.61
C GLU A 179 5.95 -18.84 -13.49
N GLU A 180 5.62 -17.70 -14.09
CA GLU A 180 6.43 -16.48 -14.02
C GLU A 180 6.60 -15.98 -12.58
N GLN A 181 5.60 -16.16 -11.71
CA GLN A 181 5.70 -15.82 -10.28
C GLN A 181 6.80 -16.60 -9.56
N GLN A 182 7.20 -17.79 -10.05
CA GLN A 182 8.33 -18.54 -9.49
C GLN A 182 9.67 -17.82 -9.69
N THR A 183 9.73 -16.82 -10.55
CA THR A 183 10.90 -15.95 -10.75
C THR A 183 11.32 -15.26 -9.46
N LEU A 184 10.39 -14.97 -8.54
CA LEU A 184 10.73 -14.43 -7.21
C LEU A 184 11.69 -15.33 -6.42
N ASN A 185 11.61 -16.65 -6.63
CA ASN A 185 12.43 -17.65 -5.95
C ASN A 185 13.77 -17.93 -6.66
N GLN A 186 14.04 -17.31 -7.82
CA GLN A 186 15.34 -17.43 -8.46
C GLN A 186 16.41 -16.75 -7.60
N PRO A 187 17.62 -17.32 -7.44
CA PRO A 187 18.65 -16.77 -6.56
C PRO A 187 18.98 -15.30 -6.80
N GLU A 188 18.99 -14.89 -8.08
CA GLU A 188 19.26 -13.51 -8.48
C GLU A 188 18.19 -12.53 -7.97
N ILE A 189 16.91 -12.89 -8.08
CA ILE A 189 15.78 -12.04 -7.64
C ILE A 189 15.63 -12.11 -6.13
N TRP A 190 15.74 -13.32 -5.57
CA TRP A 190 15.66 -13.55 -4.13
C TRP A 190 16.71 -12.72 -3.37
N SER A 191 17.93 -12.60 -3.88
CA SER A 191 18.95 -11.75 -3.25
C SER A 191 18.56 -10.26 -3.16
N ARG A 192 17.81 -9.74 -4.13
CA ARG A 192 17.29 -8.36 -4.13
C ARG A 192 16.12 -8.20 -3.15
N ILE A 193 15.21 -9.17 -3.13
CA ILE A 193 14.13 -9.26 -2.15
C ILE A 193 14.71 -9.23 -0.73
N VAL A 194 15.70 -10.09 -0.45
CA VAL A 194 16.41 -10.16 0.83
C VAL A 194 17.05 -8.82 1.20
N ARG A 195 17.80 -8.21 0.27
CA ARG A 195 18.42 -6.89 0.46
C ARG A 195 17.38 -5.85 0.90
N ASN A 196 16.25 -5.79 0.22
CA ASN A 196 15.21 -4.80 0.48
C ASN A 196 14.52 -5.06 1.82
N ILE A 197 14.21 -6.32 2.15
CA ILE A 197 13.60 -6.69 3.43
C ILE A 197 14.53 -6.35 4.59
N ASP A 198 15.80 -6.75 4.50
CA ASP A 198 16.78 -6.52 5.56
C ASP A 198 16.94 -5.01 5.81
N PHE A 199 16.91 -4.19 4.76
CA PHE A 199 16.94 -2.73 4.90
C PHE A 199 15.69 -2.16 5.59
N VAL A 200 14.49 -2.65 5.23
CA VAL A 200 13.24 -2.21 5.89
C VAL A 200 13.22 -2.58 7.36
N VAL A 201 13.68 -3.79 7.70
CA VAL A 201 13.83 -4.23 9.08
C VAL A 201 14.84 -3.34 9.84
N GLU A 202 15.96 -3.00 9.21
CA GLU A 202 16.99 -2.14 9.80
C GLU A 202 16.46 -0.75 10.17
N TYR A 203 15.73 -0.08 9.27
CA TYR A 203 15.18 1.24 9.57
C TYR A 203 13.88 1.19 10.42
N GLY A 204 13.27 0.00 10.56
CA GLY A 204 12.11 -0.24 11.42
C GLY A 204 10.76 -0.02 10.76
N GLY A 205 10.68 -0.05 9.43
CA GLY A 205 9.43 0.04 8.66
C GLY A 205 8.51 -1.16 8.87
N ILE A 206 7.27 -1.03 8.40
CA ILE A 206 6.23 -2.06 8.53
C ILE A 206 5.83 -2.52 7.13
N PHE A 207 5.78 -3.83 6.89
CA PHE A 207 5.26 -4.39 5.65
C PHE A 207 3.75 -4.56 5.74
N GLU A 208 2.99 -4.13 4.74
CA GLU A 208 1.58 -4.46 4.72
C GLU A 208 1.34 -5.92 4.27
N ILE A 209 0.34 -6.55 4.87
CA ILE A 209 -0.36 -7.72 4.33
C ILE A 209 -1.61 -7.19 3.63
N ASN A 210 -1.51 -7.01 2.32
CA ASN A 210 -2.54 -6.39 1.51
C ASN A 210 -3.45 -7.43 0.85
N SER A 211 -4.73 -7.42 1.24
CA SER A 211 -5.76 -8.35 0.79
C SER A 211 -6.25 -8.08 -0.64
N ARG A 212 -5.92 -6.92 -1.23
CA ARG A 212 -6.28 -6.53 -2.60
C ARG A 212 -5.76 -7.49 -3.65
N ALA A 213 -4.66 -8.19 -3.38
CA ALA A 213 -4.10 -9.23 -4.25
C ALA A 213 -5.14 -10.27 -4.68
N TRP A 214 -6.09 -10.63 -3.80
CA TRP A 214 -7.14 -11.61 -4.13
C TRP A 214 -8.16 -11.08 -5.12
N LYS A 215 -8.44 -9.77 -5.12
CA LYS A 215 -9.26 -9.12 -6.17
C LYS A 215 -8.59 -9.22 -7.54
N LYS A 216 -7.25 -9.23 -7.56
CA LYS A 216 -6.42 -9.41 -8.75
C LYS A 216 -6.21 -10.87 -9.15
N GLY A 217 -6.83 -11.83 -8.44
CA GLY A 217 -6.77 -13.26 -8.76
C GLY A 217 -5.49 -13.96 -8.29
N LEU A 218 -4.68 -13.31 -7.46
CA LEU A 218 -3.47 -13.90 -6.90
C LEU A 218 -3.80 -14.91 -5.80
N ARG A 219 -2.96 -15.94 -5.66
CA ARG A 219 -3.11 -16.98 -4.63
C ARG A 219 -2.90 -16.42 -3.22
N ASP A 220 -1.86 -15.61 -3.07
CA ASP A 220 -1.42 -15.03 -1.80
C ASP A 220 -1.71 -13.53 -1.77
N ALA A 221 -1.90 -12.99 -0.56
CA ALA A 221 -1.86 -11.55 -0.30
C ALA A 221 -0.54 -10.94 -0.80
N TYR A 222 -0.43 -9.60 -0.88
CA TYR A 222 0.90 -8.99 -0.97
C TYR A 222 1.51 -8.85 0.44
N PRO A 223 2.79 -9.14 0.64
CA PRO A 223 3.63 -9.95 -0.25
C PRO A 223 3.25 -11.44 -0.22
N CYS A 224 3.73 -12.22 -1.19
CA CYS A 224 3.49 -13.65 -1.24
C CYS A 224 4.10 -14.40 -0.04
N ARG A 225 3.64 -15.64 0.18
CA ARG A 225 3.98 -16.43 1.39
C ARG A 225 5.48 -16.65 1.61
N ASP A 226 6.26 -16.77 0.53
CA ASP A 226 7.70 -17.04 0.63
C ASP A 226 8.42 -15.80 1.18
N VAL A 227 8.04 -14.62 0.68
CA VAL A 227 8.50 -13.31 1.17
C VAL A 227 8.05 -13.08 2.61
N ILE A 228 6.78 -13.37 2.95
CA ILE A 228 6.28 -13.28 4.34
C ILE A 228 7.15 -14.09 5.29
N ARG A 229 7.48 -15.35 4.94
CA ARG A 229 8.32 -16.20 5.80
C ARG A 229 9.69 -15.58 6.06
N TYR A 230 10.34 -15.02 5.05
CA TYR A 230 11.63 -14.37 5.24
C TYR A 230 11.52 -13.11 6.11
N ILE A 231 10.47 -12.29 5.92
CA ILE A 231 10.22 -11.14 6.80
C ILE A 231 10.04 -11.61 8.27
N GLN A 232 9.34 -12.71 8.51
CA GLN A 232 9.20 -13.29 9.85
C GLN A 232 10.54 -13.76 10.44
N GLU A 233 11.38 -14.43 9.64
CA GLU A 233 12.73 -14.87 10.05
C GLU A 233 13.62 -13.70 10.51
N LYS A 234 13.37 -12.50 9.96
CA LYS A 234 14.06 -11.25 10.33
C LYS A 234 13.37 -10.46 11.43
N ASN A 235 12.30 -10.97 12.03
CA ASN A 235 11.48 -10.25 13.00
C ASN A 235 10.90 -8.94 12.42
N GLY A 236 10.61 -8.94 11.13
CA GLY A 236 9.96 -7.82 10.46
C GLY A 236 8.54 -7.60 10.96
N ARG A 237 8.09 -6.35 10.83
CA ARG A 237 6.80 -5.90 11.34
C ARG A 237 5.75 -5.97 10.23
N PHE A 238 4.57 -6.51 10.52
CA PHE A 238 3.46 -6.54 9.59
C PHE A 238 2.31 -5.64 10.02
N THR A 239 1.63 -4.96 9.10
CA THR A 239 0.29 -4.37 9.30
C THR A 239 -0.70 -5.03 8.35
N LEU A 240 -2.00 -4.82 8.54
CA LEU A 240 -3.03 -5.20 7.57
C LEU A 240 -3.36 -4.01 6.68
N SER A 241 -3.72 -4.29 5.43
CA SER A 241 -4.20 -3.32 4.45
C SER A 241 -5.28 -3.97 3.57
N ASP A 242 -6.30 -3.21 3.20
CA ASP A 242 -7.33 -3.60 2.23
C ASP A 242 -7.19 -2.88 0.89
N ASP A 243 -6.41 -1.80 0.84
CA ASP A 243 -6.18 -0.97 -0.34
C ASP A 243 -7.54 -0.64 -1.00
N CYS A 244 -8.41 -0.12 -0.14
CA CYS A 244 -9.77 0.19 -0.46
C CYS A 244 -9.78 1.33 -1.49
N HIS A 245 -10.62 1.26 -2.51
CA HIS A 245 -10.77 2.32 -3.51
C HIS A 245 -12.17 2.92 -3.50
N GLY A 246 -12.88 2.74 -2.39
CA GLY A 246 -14.25 3.19 -2.21
C GLY A 246 -14.95 2.42 -1.09
N PRO A 247 -16.14 2.88 -0.66
CA PRO A 247 -16.75 2.39 0.57
C PRO A 247 -16.97 0.86 0.59
N LYS A 248 -17.41 0.25 -0.51
CA LYS A 248 -17.64 -1.21 -0.52
C LYS A 248 -16.35 -2.03 -0.50
N ASP A 249 -15.20 -1.40 -0.74
CA ASP A 249 -13.89 -2.05 -0.71
C ASP A 249 -13.28 -2.07 0.70
N VAL A 250 -13.85 -1.35 1.68
CA VAL A 250 -13.35 -1.35 3.06
C VAL A 250 -13.39 -2.76 3.63
N GLY A 251 -12.24 -3.26 4.09
CA GLY A 251 -12.05 -4.61 4.59
C GLY A 251 -12.24 -5.70 3.53
N MET A 252 -12.09 -5.38 2.23
CA MET A 252 -12.26 -6.35 1.16
C MET A 252 -11.36 -7.58 1.40
N HIS A 253 -11.95 -8.77 1.26
CA HIS A 253 -11.31 -10.07 1.49
C HIS A 253 -10.83 -10.36 2.92
N TYR A 254 -11.28 -9.58 3.93
CA TYR A 254 -10.97 -9.90 5.33
C TYR A 254 -11.66 -11.18 5.82
N ASP A 255 -12.72 -11.62 5.14
CA ASP A 255 -13.34 -12.94 5.34
C ASP A 255 -12.35 -14.10 5.16
N LYS A 256 -11.35 -13.93 4.29
CA LYS A 256 -10.28 -14.91 4.05
C LYS A 256 -9.00 -14.60 4.83
N LEU A 257 -8.78 -13.32 5.16
CA LEU A 257 -7.54 -12.84 5.75
C LEU A 257 -7.20 -13.56 7.05
N LYS A 258 -8.17 -13.80 7.95
CA LYS A 258 -7.92 -14.53 9.21
C LYS A 258 -7.27 -15.89 8.98
N ASP A 259 -7.84 -16.68 8.08
CA ASP A 259 -7.34 -18.03 7.80
C ASP A 259 -6.03 -18.00 7.00
N TYR A 260 -5.84 -16.97 6.18
CA TYR A 260 -4.55 -16.71 5.55
C TYR A 260 -3.46 -16.41 6.60
N LEU A 261 -3.72 -15.50 7.56
CA LEU A 261 -2.78 -15.18 8.65
C LEU A 261 -2.40 -16.43 9.46
N LYS A 262 -3.36 -17.33 9.74
CA LYS A 262 -3.05 -18.64 10.36
C LYS A 262 -2.14 -19.49 9.48
N THR A 263 -2.41 -19.54 8.17
CA THR A 263 -1.64 -20.33 7.20
C THR A 263 -0.19 -19.86 7.10
N VAL A 264 0.04 -18.54 7.19
CA VAL A 264 1.39 -17.95 7.21
C VAL A 264 1.93 -17.71 8.63
N ASN A 265 1.27 -18.24 9.66
CA ASN A 265 1.69 -18.17 11.05
C ASN A 265 1.93 -16.73 11.58
N ILE A 266 1.07 -15.77 11.21
CA ILE A 266 1.10 -14.40 11.74
C ILE A 266 0.08 -14.28 12.88
N GLY A 267 0.59 -14.15 14.11
CA GLY A 267 -0.20 -13.87 15.32
C GLY A 267 -0.05 -12.45 15.87
N THR A 268 1.00 -11.74 15.45
CA THR A 268 1.26 -10.34 15.83
C THR A 268 1.18 -9.46 14.60
N ILE A 269 0.45 -8.36 14.71
CA ILE A 269 0.51 -7.25 13.74
C ILE A 269 0.84 -5.95 14.47
N HIS A 270 1.33 -4.99 13.71
CA HIS A 270 1.77 -3.68 14.14
C HIS A 270 0.87 -2.64 13.54
N TYR A 271 0.72 -1.53 14.24
CA TYR A 271 -0.19 -0.47 13.84
C TYR A 271 0.35 0.89 14.27
N LEU A 272 0.09 1.89 13.45
CA LEU A 272 0.44 3.28 13.73
C LEU A 272 -0.60 3.91 14.66
N ALA A 273 -0.15 4.54 15.74
CA ALA A 273 -1.03 5.19 16.70
C ALA A 273 -0.51 6.59 17.03
N ARG A 274 -1.41 7.52 17.32
CA ARG A 274 -1.04 8.85 17.77
C ARG A 274 -0.76 8.86 19.28
N GLU A 275 0.42 9.35 19.66
CA GLU A 275 0.79 9.65 21.04
C GLU A 275 1.28 11.09 21.16
N GLY A 276 0.36 11.97 21.57
CA GLY A 276 0.58 13.42 21.50
C GLY A 276 0.72 13.86 20.05
N ASP A 277 1.81 14.53 19.73
CA ASP A 277 2.12 15.00 18.38
C ASP A 277 2.87 13.96 17.52
N ASN A 278 3.25 12.82 18.11
CA ASN A 278 4.04 11.80 17.42
C ASN A 278 3.17 10.64 16.94
N ILE A 279 3.58 10.03 15.83
CA ILE A 279 3.10 8.72 15.40
C ILE A 279 4.08 7.66 15.89
N VAL A 280 3.56 6.66 16.58
CA VAL A 280 4.35 5.55 17.12
C VAL A 280 3.85 4.23 16.56
N VAL A 281 4.74 3.25 16.50
CA VAL A 281 4.39 1.87 16.13
C VAL A 281 4.04 1.09 17.39
N LYS A 282 2.84 0.54 17.44
CA LYS A 282 2.38 -0.38 18.50
C LYS A 282 2.20 -1.78 17.93
N ALA A 283 2.08 -2.77 18.82
CA ALA A 283 1.87 -4.17 18.46
C ALA A 283 0.55 -4.68 19.05
N ASN A 284 -0.09 -5.57 18.31
CA ASN A 284 -1.21 -6.39 18.73
C ASN A 284 -0.81 -7.85 18.55
N ASP A 285 -0.46 -8.50 19.66
CA ASP A 285 0.03 -9.88 19.71
C ASP A 285 -1.10 -10.94 19.68
N ASN A 286 -2.35 -10.51 19.55
CA ASN A 286 -3.51 -11.38 19.64
C ASN A 286 -4.46 -11.21 18.45
N ILE A 287 -3.94 -10.81 17.27
CA ILE A 287 -4.77 -10.47 16.12
C ILE A 287 -5.76 -11.59 15.79
N LEU A 288 -5.34 -12.86 15.83
CA LEU A 288 -6.17 -14.00 15.45
C LEU A 288 -7.39 -14.25 16.37
N ASN A 289 -7.38 -13.73 17.60
CA ASN A 289 -8.46 -13.90 18.57
C ASN A 289 -9.24 -12.61 18.83
N GLU A 290 -9.02 -11.57 18.01
CA GLU A 290 -9.76 -10.32 18.10
C GLU A 290 -11.27 -10.54 17.82
N PRO A 291 -12.18 -9.98 18.64
CA PRO A 291 -13.63 -10.08 18.41
C PRO A 291 -14.09 -9.53 17.06
N PHE A 292 -13.28 -8.66 16.45
CA PHE A 292 -13.49 -8.15 15.10
C PHE A 292 -13.84 -9.26 14.09
N TRP A 293 -13.14 -10.39 14.13
CA TRP A 293 -13.32 -11.46 13.15
C TRP A 293 -14.71 -12.10 13.22
N ASP A 294 -15.36 -12.05 14.38
CA ASP A 294 -16.69 -12.61 14.59
C ASP A 294 -17.76 -11.75 13.92
N ASN A 295 -17.47 -10.47 13.65
CA ASN A 295 -18.38 -9.54 13.01
C ASN A 295 -18.32 -9.55 11.48
N ILE A 296 -17.29 -10.16 10.88
CA ILE A 296 -17.10 -10.14 9.41
C ILE A 296 -18.25 -10.82 8.66
N ALA A 297 -18.91 -11.81 9.27
CA ALA A 297 -20.08 -12.45 8.67
C ALA A 297 -21.27 -11.47 8.44
N ASN A 298 -21.27 -10.30 9.07
CA ASN A 298 -22.32 -9.29 9.00
C ASN A 298 -21.96 -8.08 8.10
N TRP A 299 -20.93 -8.23 7.26
CA TRP A 299 -20.39 -7.16 6.43
C TRP A 299 -21.13 -6.96 5.12
#